data_AF-A0A2U0SI00-F1
#
_entry.id   AF-A0A2U0SI00-F1
#
_cell.length_a   1.000
_cell.length_b   1.000
_cell.length_c   1.000
_cell.angle_alpha   90.00
_cell.angle_beta   90.00
_cell.angle_gamma   90.00
#
_symmetry.space_group_name_H-M   'P 1'
#
loop_
_entity.id
_entity.type
_entity.pdbx_description
1 polymer ?
#
loop_
_entity_poly.entity_id
_entity_poly.type
_entity_poly.pdbx_seq_one_letter_code
_entity_poly.pdbx_strand_id
1 'polypeptide(L)'
;MAGCSPRLEHRPAEIVAVPVKDTPPANLLACPEPPPAFPTDQVAILPAPLRTALKTLVLHDRDQRVRFRRLVAWIAPGTCPTEPENHP
;
A
#
# COMPACT_ATOMS: atom_id res chain seq x y z
N MET A 1 -41.28 -7.62 -54.26
CA MET A 1 -41.71 -6.95 -53.01
C MET A 1 -40.52 -7.02 -52.05
N ALA A 2 -39.82 -5.91 -51.81
CA ALA A 2 -38.72 -5.85 -50.86
C ALA A 2 -39.28 -5.39 -49.51
N GLY A 3 -39.16 -6.22 -48.48
CA GLY A 3 -39.55 -5.87 -47.11
C GLY A 3 -38.46 -5.04 -46.44
N CYS A 4 -38.83 -3.89 -45.87
CA CYS A 4 -37.94 -3.10 -45.03
C CYS A 4 -37.78 -3.78 -43.67
N SER A 5 -36.54 -4.03 -43.26
CA SER A 5 -36.22 -4.51 -41.91
C SER A 5 -36.28 -3.35 -40.91
N PRO A 6 -36.89 -3.52 -39.71
CA PRO A 6 -36.95 -2.46 -38.73
C PRO A 6 -35.55 -2.12 -38.21
N ARG A 7 -35.23 -0.82 -38.17
CA ARG A 7 -34.03 -0.31 -37.52
C ARG A 7 -34.19 -0.47 -36.01
N LEU A 8 -33.31 -1.23 -35.37
CA LEU A 8 -33.23 -1.28 -33.91
C LEU A 8 -32.82 0.10 -33.39
N GLU A 9 -33.74 0.79 -32.71
CA GLU A 9 -33.44 2.01 -31.97
C GLU A 9 -32.47 1.68 -30.83
N HIS A 10 -31.28 2.26 -30.89
CA HIS A 10 -30.31 2.19 -29.81
C HIS A 10 -30.78 3.12 -28.70
N ARG A 11 -31.44 2.57 -27.67
CA ARG A 11 -31.78 3.33 -26.46
C ARG A 11 -30.47 3.68 -25.75
N PRO A 12 -30.18 4.96 -25.46
CA PRO A 12 -28.98 5.33 -24.74
C PRO A 12 -28.95 4.62 -23.39
N ALA A 13 -27.80 4.04 -23.04
CA ALA A 13 -27.61 3.36 -21.77
C ALA A 13 -27.95 4.31 -20.61
N GLU A 14 -28.73 3.81 -19.66
CA GLU A 14 -29.07 4.56 -18.46
C GLU A 14 -27.80 4.75 -17.61
N ILE A 15 -27.39 6.00 -17.42
CA ILE A 15 -26.21 6.33 -16.63
C ILE A 15 -26.58 6.25 -15.14
N VAL A 16 -26.15 5.17 -14.49
CA VAL A 16 -26.31 5.01 -13.03
C VAL A 16 -25.07 5.58 -12.33
N ALA A 17 -25.24 6.71 -11.63
CA ALA A 17 -24.21 7.24 -10.75
C ALA A 17 -24.19 6.43 -9.45
N VAL A 18 -23.14 5.63 -9.23
CA VAL A 18 -22.92 4.93 -7.97
C VAL A 18 -22.07 5.82 -7.07
N PRO A 19 -22.55 6.18 -5.86
CA PRO A 19 -21.73 6.93 -4.92
C PRO A 19 -20.55 6.05 -4.47
N VAL A 20 -19.33 6.47 -4.80
CA VAL A 20 -18.11 5.81 -4.32
C VAL A 20 -17.81 6.35 -2.93
N LYS A 21 -17.73 5.44 -1.94
CA LYS A 21 -17.20 5.80 -0.63
C LYS A 21 -15.68 5.77 -0.73
N ASP A 22 -15.08 6.95 -0.88
CA ASP A 22 -13.64 7.12 -1.06
C ASP A 22 -12.82 6.90 0.23
N THR A 23 -13.48 6.70 1.38
CA THR A 23 -12.79 6.41 2.64
C THR A 23 -12.41 4.93 2.69
N PRO A 24 -11.11 4.57 2.64
CA PRO A 24 -10.71 3.18 2.73
C PRO A 24 -11.04 2.60 4.12
N PRO A 25 -11.15 1.26 4.21
CA PRO A 25 -11.27 0.56 5.48
C PRO A 25 -10.19 1.01 6.49
N ALA A 26 -10.57 1.23 7.75
CA ALA A 26 -9.71 1.81 8.77
C ALA A 26 -8.41 1.01 9.00
N ASN A 27 -8.44 -0.31 8.83
CA ASN A 27 -7.28 -1.18 8.95
C ASN A 27 -6.20 -0.92 7.89
N LEU A 28 -6.57 -0.35 6.72
CA LEU A 28 -5.62 0.06 5.68
C LEU A 28 -4.99 1.43 5.95
N LEU A 29 -5.50 2.16 6.95
CA LEU A 29 -4.94 3.41 7.43
C LEU A 29 -4.07 3.21 8.69
N ALA A 30 -3.94 1.97 9.16
CA ALA A 30 -3.03 1.65 10.26
C ALA A 30 -1.58 1.89 9.81
N CYS A 31 -0.83 2.57 10.67
CA CYS A 31 0.56 2.87 10.38
C CYS A 31 1.42 1.61 10.54
N PRO A 32 2.38 1.37 9.62
CA PRO A 32 3.21 0.19 9.72
C PRO A 32 4.12 0.29 10.93
N GLU A 33 4.04 -0.74 11.76
CA GLU A 33 4.89 -0.90 12.94
C GLU A 33 6.31 -1.33 12.52
N PRO A 34 7.35 -0.82 13.21
CA PRO A 34 8.71 -1.31 13.01
C PRO A 34 8.84 -2.75 13.52
N PRO A 35 9.69 -3.58 12.88
CA PRO A 35 9.96 -4.92 13.36
C PRO A 35 10.72 -4.85 14.69
N PRO A 36 10.65 -5.90 15.53
CA PRO A 36 11.43 -5.96 16.75
C PRO A 36 12.94 -5.85 16.43
N ALA A 37 13.67 -5.17 17.31
CA ALA A 37 15.11 -5.06 17.19
C ALA A 37 15.79 -6.43 17.45
N PHE A 38 16.97 -6.61 16.85
CA PHE A 38 17.80 -7.77 17.18
C PHE A 38 18.31 -7.68 18.63
N PRO A 39 18.48 -8.83 19.32
CA PRO A 39 19.14 -8.86 20.63
C PRO A 39 20.56 -8.29 20.54
N THR A 40 20.94 -7.46 21.50
CA THR A 40 22.27 -6.81 21.55
C THR A 40 23.28 -7.61 22.39
N ASP A 41 22.81 -8.60 23.14
CA ASP A 41 23.55 -9.44 24.06
C ASP A 41 23.96 -10.81 23.47
N GLN A 42 23.59 -11.09 22.22
CA GLN A 42 23.82 -12.37 21.55
C GLN A 42 24.70 -12.20 20.31
N VAL A 43 25.51 -13.23 20.04
CA VAL A 43 26.37 -13.28 18.84
C VAL A 43 25.87 -14.38 17.91
N ALA A 44 25.55 -14.02 16.67
CA ALA A 44 25.18 -14.95 15.61
C ALA A 44 26.19 -14.90 14.46
N ILE A 45 26.71 -16.06 14.05
CA ILE A 45 27.60 -16.17 12.89
C ILE A 45 26.72 -16.39 11.65
N LEU A 46 26.63 -15.35 10.82
CA LEU A 46 25.90 -15.40 9.54
C LEU A 46 26.90 -15.50 8.38
N PRO A 47 26.84 -16.57 7.57
CA PRO A 47 27.58 -16.68 6.31
C PRO A 47 27.37 -15.44 5.42
N ALA A 48 28.39 -15.05 4.66
CA ALA A 48 28.34 -13.85 3.84
C ALA A 48 27.13 -13.78 2.88
N PRO A 49 26.73 -14.85 2.18
CA PRO A 49 25.54 -14.82 1.32
C PRO A 49 24.25 -14.52 2.09
N LEU A 50 24.10 -15.08 3.30
CA LEU A 50 22.94 -14.86 4.15
C LEU A 50 22.89 -13.44 4.70
N ARG A 51 24.04 -12.85 5.07
CA ARG A 51 24.11 -11.44 5.48
C ARG A 51 23.64 -10.51 4.36
N THR A 52 24.07 -10.78 3.12
CA THR A 52 23.63 -10.00 1.96
C THR A 52 22.13 -10.12 1.74
N ALA A 53 21.59 -11.33 1.77
CA ALA A 53 20.16 -11.56 1.61
C ALA A 53 19.34 -10.86 2.72
N LEU A 54 19.76 -10.97 3.98
CA LEU A 54 19.11 -10.31 5.12
C LEU A 54 19.14 -8.78 4.98
N LYS A 55 20.29 -8.21 4.59
CA LYS A 55 20.40 -6.77 4.33
C LYS A 55 19.43 -6.32 3.25
N THR A 56 19.34 -7.05 2.14
CA THR A 56 18.41 -6.75 1.05
C THR A 56 16.96 -6.81 1.53
N LEU A 57 16.61 -7.81 2.33
CA LEU A 57 15.27 -7.94 2.91
C LEU A 57 14.92 -6.74 3.80
N VAL A 58 15.83 -6.37 4.72
CA VAL A 58 15.63 -5.24 5.64
C VAL A 58 15.46 -3.92 4.89
N LEU A 59 16.25 -3.70 3.84
CA LEU A 59 16.13 -2.49 3.01
C LEU A 59 14.82 -2.46 2.24
N HIS A 60 14.42 -3.58 1.64
CA HIS A 60 13.14 -3.69 0.94
C HIS A 60 11.95 -3.40 1.87
N ASP A 61 11.96 -4.01 3.04
CA ASP A 61 10.93 -3.86 4.06
C ASP A 61 10.86 -2.41 4.60
N ARG A 62 12.01 -1.76 4.82
CA ARG A 62 12.08 -0.31 5.10
C ARG A 62 11.40 0.51 4.00
N ASP A 63 11.74 0.26 2.74
CA ASP A 63 11.19 1.02 1.60
C ASP A 63 9.68 0.84 1.48
N GLN A 64 9.16 -0.38 1.69
CA GLN A 64 7.71 -0.64 1.68
C GLN A 64 7.01 0.12 2.80
N ARG A 65 7.54 0.10 4.02
CA ARG A 65 6.96 0.86 5.14
C ARG A 65 6.93 2.36 4.86
N VAL A 66 8.00 2.92 4.28
CA VAL A 66 8.04 4.35 3.90
C VAL A 66 6.97 4.66 2.85
N ARG A 67 6.84 3.83 1.81
CA ARG A 67 5.80 4.01 0.78
C ARG A 67 4.40 3.94 1.38
N PHE A 68 4.16 2.97 2.26
CA PHE A 68 2.86 2.80 2.89
C PHE A 68 2.52 3.95 3.84
N ARG A 69 3.46 4.43 4.66
CA ARG A 69 3.27 5.65 5.48
C ARG A 69 2.90 6.86 4.63
N ARG A 70 3.53 7.03 3.46
CA ARG A 70 3.19 8.11 2.52
C ARG A 70 1.77 7.97 1.97
N LEU A 71 1.35 6.74 1.65
CA LEU A 71 -0.02 6.47 1.20
C LEU A 71 -1.04 6.81 2.30
N VAL A 72 -0.79 6.36 3.53
CA VAL A 72 -1.65 6.69 4.68
C VAL A 72 -1.70 8.19 4.91
N ALA A 73 -0.54 8.87 4.87
CA ALA A 73 -0.47 10.32 5.04
C ALA A 73 -1.20 11.09 3.92
N TRP A 74 -1.25 10.54 2.71
CA TRP A 74 -1.99 11.13 1.58
C TRP A 74 -3.51 11.03 1.79
N ILE A 75 -4.01 9.90 2.30
CA ILE A 75 -5.46 9.68 2.51
C ILE A 75 -5.94 10.29 3.84
N ALA A 76 -5.15 10.16 4.89
CA ALA A 76 -5.48 10.56 6.26
C ALA A 76 -4.26 11.25 6.91
N PRO A 77 -4.03 12.54 6.62
CA PRO A 77 -2.91 13.30 7.18
C PRO A 77 -2.91 13.29 8.72
N GLY A 78 -1.72 13.17 9.32
CA GLY A 78 -1.56 13.17 10.78
C GLY A 78 -1.84 11.83 11.48
N THR A 79 -2.25 10.79 10.75
CA THR A 79 -2.52 9.46 11.33
C THR A 79 -1.26 8.75 11.81
N CYS A 80 -0.15 8.89 11.06
CA CYS A 80 1.12 8.27 11.43
C CYS A 80 2.02 9.22 12.20
N PRO A 81 2.64 8.75 13.30
CA PRO A 81 3.65 9.53 13.99
C PRO A 81 4.82 9.79 13.04
N THR A 82 5.40 10.99 13.12
CA THR A 82 6.69 11.29 12.51
C THR A 82 7.71 10.30 13.07
N GLU A 83 8.42 9.62 12.18
CA GLU A 83 9.49 8.72 12.58
C GLU A 83 10.48 9.53 13.44
N PRO A 84 10.87 9.04 14.63
CA PRO A 84 11.90 9.72 15.41
C PRO A 84 13.15 9.79 14.53
N GLU A 85 13.63 11.00 14.28
CA GLU A 85 14.91 11.22 13.61
C GLU A 85 15.99 10.54 14.45
N ASN A 86 16.36 9.31 14.09
CA ASN A 86 17.56 8.70 14.60
C ASN A 86 18.74 9.49 14.02
N HIS A 87 19.16 10.48 14.81
CA HIS A 87 20.37 11.25 14.59
C HIS A 87 21.56 10.27 14.51
N PRO A 88 22.44 10.40 13.51
CA PRO A 88 23.63 9.56 13.36
C PRO A 88 24.58 9.67 14.56
#